data_AF-A0A7T8H1N6-F1
#
_entry.id   AF-A0A7T8H1N6-F1
#
_cell.length_a   1.000
_cell.length_b   1.000
_cell.length_c   1.000
_cell.angle_alpha   90.00
_cell.angle_beta   90.00
_cell.angle_gamma   90.00
#
_symmetry.space_group_name_H-M   'P 1'
#
loop_
_entity.id
_entity.type
_entity.pdbx_description
1 polymer ?
#
loop_
_entity_poly.entity_id
_entity_poly.type
_entity_poly.pdbx_seq_one_letter_code
_entity_poly.pdbx_strand_id
1 'polypeptide(L)'
;MEELAIKFETSINTIFHVLHDDLGLSIKSARWIPKMLTEDHKMKRSKRGSSQWLPKCSNLPLKFKRQESRKKQMVLSFFDNCDVIF
;
A
#
# COMPACT_ATOMS: atom_id res chain seq x y z
N MET A 1 13.02 11.55 -3.15
CA MET A 1 13.72 12.17 -4.28
C MET A 1 15.18 12.35 -3.95
N GLU A 2 15.54 13.08 -2.88
CA GLU A 2 16.93 13.23 -2.42
C GLU A 2 17.62 11.90 -2.11
N GLU A 3 16.97 10.98 -1.38
CA GLU A 3 17.54 9.64 -1.11
C GLU A 3 17.84 8.85 -2.40
N LEU A 4 17.01 8.99 -3.43
CA LEU A 4 17.23 8.33 -4.72
C LEU A 4 18.38 9.01 -5.48
N ALA A 5 18.43 10.33 -5.48
CA ALA A 5 19.52 11.09 -6.07
C ALA A 5 20.88 10.73 -5.45
N ILE A 6 20.93 10.58 -4.13
CA ILE A 6 22.13 10.11 -3.40
C ILE A 6 22.45 8.66 -3.77
N LYS A 7 21.46 7.77 -3.74
CA LYS A 7 21.65 6.34 -4.03
C LYS A 7 22.14 6.07 -5.45
N PHE A 8 21.67 6.86 -6.41
CA PHE A 8 22.03 6.73 -7.82
C PHE A 8 23.09 7.74 -8.26
N GLU A 9 23.68 8.51 -7.33
CA GLU A 9 24.71 9.52 -7.60
C GLU A 9 24.34 10.47 -8.76
N THR A 10 23.06 10.83 -8.85
CA THR A 10 22.49 11.64 -9.94
C THR A 10 21.84 12.88 -9.39
N SER A 11 21.55 13.84 -10.27
CA SER A 11 20.83 15.04 -9.87
C SER A 11 19.35 14.72 -9.59
N ILE A 12 18.75 15.47 -8.68
CA ILE A 12 17.31 15.37 -8.36
C ILE A 12 16.45 15.60 -9.62
N ASN A 13 16.87 16.50 -10.50
CA ASN A 13 16.17 16.76 -11.78
C ASN A 13 16.22 15.55 -12.70
N THR A 14 17.36 14.87 -12.79
CA THR A 14 17.48 13.64 -13.61
C THR A 14 16.55 12.56 -13.09
N ILE A 15 16.51 12.35 -11.77
CA ILE A 15 15.58 11.41 -11.14
C ILE A 15 14.11 11.82 -11.42
N PHE A 16 13.79 13.11 -11.37
CA PHE A 16 12.45 13.62 -11.67
C PHE A 16 12.02 13.26 -13.09
N HIS A 17 12.86 13.55 -14.09
CA HIS A 17 12.57 13.26 -15.48
C HIS A 17 12.42 11.75 -15.72
N VAL A 18 13.33 10.93 -15.18
CA VAL A 18 13.22 9.47 -15.34
C VAL A 18 11.93 8.94 -14.70
N LEU A 19 11.57 9.41 -13.50
CA LEU A 19 10.35 8.95 -12.83
C LEU A 19 9.09 9.38 -13.58
N HIS A 20 9.01 10.62 -14.06
CA HIS A 20 7.81 11.16 -14.67
C HIS A 20 7.70 10.90 -16.16
N ASP A 21 8.77 11.09 -16.91
CA ASP A 21 8.78 11.07 -18.37
C ASP A 21 9.05 9.65 -18.90
N ASP A 22 10.04 8.95 -18.34
CA ASP A 22 10.42 7.60 -18.83
C ASP A 22 9.55 6.50 -18.21
N LEU A 23 9.29 6.60 -16.91
CA LEU A 23 8.54 5.59 -16.15
C LEU A 23 7.06 5.96 -15.98
N GLY A 24 6.63 7.18 -16.31
CA GLY A 24 5.24 7.61 -16.18
C GLY A 24 4.71 7.65 -14.74
N LEU A 25 5.58 7.53 -13.74
CA LEU A 25 5.20 7.48 -12.34
C LEU A 25 4.84 8.88 -11.86
N SER A 26 3.75 8.96 -11.11
CA SER A 26 3.35 10.21 -10.46
C SER A 26 2.99 9.98 -9.00
N ILE A 27 3.45 10.89 -8.15
CA ILE A 27 3.11 10.90 -6.73
C ILE A 27 1.67 11.41 -6.63
N LYS A 28 0.72 10.50 -6.42
CA LYS A 28 -0.71 10.87 -6.33
C LYS A 28 -1.15 11.13 -4.91
N SER A 29 -0.63 10.40 -3.92
CA SER A 29 -1.02 10.59 -2.51
C SER A 29 -0.04 9.97 -1.53
N ALA A 30 0.16 10.62 -0.39
CA ALA A 30 0.65 9.97 0.82
C ALA A 30 -0.55 9.38 1.58
N ARG A 31 -0.49 8.09 1.91
CA ARG A 31 -1.55 7.41 2.70
C ARG A 31 -0.96 6.68 3.89
N TRP A 32 -1.71 6.67 4.99
CA TRP A 32 -1.41 5.84 6.15
C TRP A 32 -1.70 4.39 5.80
N ILE A 33 -0.65 3.67 5.42
CA ILE A 33 -0.74 2.26 5.05
C ILE A 33 -0.43 1.43 6.31
N PRO A 34 -1.32 0.49 6.69
CA PRO A 34 -0.97 -0.52 7.68
C PRO A 34 0.29 -1.24 7.19
N LYS A 35 1.28 -1.46 8.06
CA LYS A 35 2.52 -2.24 7.80
C LYS A 35 2.42 -3.11 6.54
N MET A 36 3.42 -3.02 5.66
CA MET A 36 3.56 -3.90 4.49
C MET A 36 3.21 -5.34 4.87
N LEU A 37 2.11 -5.82 4.29
CA LEU A 37 1.56 -7.13 4.60
C LEU A 37 2.48 -8.17 3.95
N THR A 38 2.95 -9.12 4.75
CA THR A 38 3.62 -10.32 4.21
C THR A 38 2.62 -11.13 3.38
N GLU A 39 3.11 -11.96 2.47
CA GLU A 39 2.25 -12.81 1.64
C GLU A 39 1.30 -13.68 2.48
N ASP A 40 1.76 -14.20 3.61
CA ASP A 40 0.92 -14.89 4.59
C ASP A 40 -0.23 -14.03 5.13
N HIS A 41 0.03 -12.75 5.40
CA HIS A 41 -1.01 -11.81 5.83
C HIS A 41 -2.00 -11.50 4.71
N LYS A 42 -1.51 -11.34 3.47
CA LYS A 42 -2.37 -11.13 2.30
C LYS A 42 -3.27 -12.35 2.07
N MET A 43 -2.71 -13.56 2.12
CA MET A 43 -3.47 -14.82 2.02
C MET A 43 -4.51 -14.97 3.15
N LYS A 44 -4.14 -14.66 4.40
CA LYS A 44 -5.10 -14.71 5.53
C LYS A 44 -6.22 -13.67 5.38
N ARG A 45 -5.94 -12.53 4.74
CA ARG A 45 -6.91 -11.47 4.49
C ARG A 45 -7.82 -11.79 3.30
N SER A 46 -7.30 -12.35 2.21
CA SER A 46 -8.09 -12.76 1.04
C SER A 46 -9.04 -13.92 1.34
N LYS A 47 -8.62 -14.85 2.21
CA LYS A 47 -9.47 -15.96 2.69
C LYS A 47 -10.61 -15.52 3.61
N ARG A 48 -10.57 -14.28 4.14
CA ARG A 48 -11.68 -13.71 4.91
C ARG A 48 -12.56 -12.90 3.97
N GLY A 49 -13.51 -13.57 3.33
CA GLY A 49 -14.64 -12.90 2.69
C GLY A 49 -15.33 -12.01 3.73
N SER A 50 -15.18 -10.69 3.61
CA SER A 50 -15.72 -9.73 4.59
C SER A 50 -17.23 -9.60 4.56
N SER A 51 -17.91 -10.40 3.73
CA SER A 51 -19.29 -10.18 3.36
C SER A 51 -19.98 -11.50 3.01
N GLN A 52 -19.94 -12.49 3.90
CA GLN A 52 -20.99 -13.51 3.82
C GLN A 52 -22.27 -12.84 4.32
N TRP A 53 -23.25 -12.66 3.44
CA TRP A 53 -24.58 -12.20 3.82
C TRP A 53 -25.18 -13.26 4.74
N LEU A 54 -25.16 -12.95 6.02
CA LEU A 54 -25.70 -13.81 7.04
C LEU A 54 -27.18 -13.48 7.24
N PRO A 55 -28.07 -14.50 7.33
CA PRO A 55 -29.46 -14.27 7.68
C PRO A 55 -29.53 -13.49 9.00
N LYS A 56 -30.52 -12.59 9.13
CA LYS A 56 -30.69 -11.63 10.24
C LYS A 56 -30.59 -12.25 11.66
N CYS A 57 -30.81 -13.56 11.80
CA CYS A 57 -30.84 -14.26 13.09
C CYS A 57 -29.72 -15.31 13.25
N SER A 58 -28.71 -15.34 12.39
CA SER A 58 -27.58 -16.25 12.54
C SER A 58 -26.51 -15.65 13.45
N ASN A 59 -25.77 -16.51 14.17
CA ASN A 59 -24.66 -16.06 15.00
C ASN A 59 -23.65 -15.31 14.13
N LEU A 60 -23.51 -14.00 14.39
CA LEU A 60 -22.54 -13.19 13.68
C LEU A 60 -21.14 -13.78 13.94
N PRO A 61 -20.30 -13.94 12.90
CA PRO A 61 -18.91 -14.28 13.11
C PRO A 61 -18.36 -13.17 14.01
N LEU A 62 -17.82 -13.57 15.16
CA LEU A 62 -17.16 -12.67 16.08
C LEU A 62 -16.12 -11.90 15.27
N LYS A 63 -16.42 -10.62 14.97
CA LYS A 63 -15.49 -9.76 14.27
C LYS A 63 -14.20 -9.81 15.07
N PHE A 64 -13.15 -10.36 14.45
CA PHE A 64 -11.84 -10.44 15.07
C PHE A 64 -11.53 -9.08 15.70
N LYS A 65 -11.36 -9.04 17.03
CA LYS A 65 -11.20 -7.78 17.76
C LYS A 65 -10.07 -7.00 17.09
N ARG A 66 -10.40 -5.77 16.67
CA ARG A 66 -9.50 -4.87 15.95
C ARG A 66 -8.34 -4.54 16.89
N GLN A 67 -7.25 -5.29 16.80
CA GLN A 67 -6.01 -5.01 17.51
C GLN A 67 -5.47 -3.65 17.02
N GLU A 68 -4.96 -2.84 17.94
CA GLU A 68 -4.31 -1.59 17.60
C GLU A 68 -3.15 -1.88 16.64
N SER A 69 -3.20 -1.30 15.45
CA SER A 69 -2.14 -1.45 14.46
C SER A 69 -0.93 -0.65 14.94
N ARG A 70 -0.08 -1.27 15.76
CA ARG A 70 1.12 -0.65 16.35
C ARG A 70 2.20 -0.23 15.32
N LYS A 71 1.95 -0.40 14.02
CA LYS A 71 2.92 -0.24 12.93
C LYS A 71 2.30 0.34 11.67
N LYS A 72 1.47 1.39 11.80
CA LYS A 72 1.07 2.19 10.63
C LYS A 72 2.25 3.07 10.24
N GLN A 73 2.56 3.09 8.95
CA GLN A 73 3.58 3.96 8.41
C GLN A 73 2.93 4.84 7.34
N MET A 74 3.38 6.09 7.27
CA MET A 74 3.05 6.93 6.13
C MET A 74 3.94 6.50 4.99
N VAL A 75 3.36 6.08 3.87
CA VAL A 75 4.11 5.65 2.70
C VAL A 75 3.67 6.51 1.52
N LEU A 76 4.63 6.85 0.67
CA LEU A 76 4.40 7.51 -0.59
C LEU A 76 4.06 6.44 -1.62
N SER A 77 2.84 6.46 -2.15
CA SER A 77 2.42 5.50 -3.17
C SER A 77 2.60 6.11 -4.54
N PHE A 78 3.31 5.42 -5.42
CA PHE A 78 3.40 5.75 -6.84
C PHE A 78 2.37 4.90 -7.59
N PHE A 79 1.63 5.51 -8.50
CA PHE A 79 0.79 4.77 -9.44
C PHE A 79 1.48 4.79 -10.79
N ASP A 80 1.73 3.61 -11.33
CA ASP A 80 1.98 3.42 -12.75
C ASP A 80 0.63 3.34 -13.49
N ASN A 81 0.62 3.50 -14.81
CA ASN A 81 -0.61 3.38 -15.62
C ASN A 81 -1.24 1.97 -15.56
N CYS A 82 -0.52 0.99 -14.97
CA CYS A 82 -0.96 -0.39 -14.84
C CYS A 82 -1.11 -0.86 -13.38
N ASP A 83 -0.39 -0.31 -12.39
CA ASP A 83 -0.36 -0.85 -11.02
C ASP A 83 0.14 0.12 -9.93
N VAL A 84 -0.08 -0.23 -8.65
CA VAL A 84 0.39 0.53 -7.48
C VAL A 84 1.78 0.04 -7.04
N ILE A 85 2.74 0.95 -6.99
CA ILE A 85 4.11 0.69 -6.50
C ILE A 85 4.26 1.35 -5.11
N PHE A 86 4.72 0.57 -4.13
CA PHE A 86 4.90 0.96 -2.72
C PHE A 86 6.37 1.19 -2.37
#